data_AF-A0A7C3C628-F1
#
_entry.id   AF-A0A7C3C628-F1
#
_cell.length_a   1.000
_cell.length_b   1.000
_cell.length_c   1.000
_cell.angle_alpha   90.00
_cell.angle_beta   90.00
_cell.angle_gamma   90.00
#
_symmetry.space_group_name_H-M   'P 1'
#
loop_
_entity.id
_entity.type
_entity.pdbx_description
1 polymer ?
#
loop_
_entity_poly.entity_id
_entity_poly.type
_entity_poly.pdbx_seq_one_letter_code
_entity_poly.pdbx_strand_id
1 'polypeptide(L)'
;AELPVPDLLLIDGGLGQVRAAGKALERAGLRVPLVGLEKREETLVTPEGRRIRLPLDHPGLRLLIHVRDEAHRHGVRYNRERRGRKILKSLFEGIPGIGERRRAALAERYPSLEALRQASLEELARVPGMNRAAAESLKRALEERLARRG
;
A
#
# COMPACT_ATOMS: atom_id res chain seq x y z
N ALA A 1 -0.52 -11.32 -18.02
CA ALA A 1 0.26 -12.55 -17.84
C ALA A 1 -0.42 -13.36 -16.75
N GLU A 2 -0.73 -14.62 -17.02
CA GLU A 2 -1.15 -15.57 -15.97
C GLU A 2 0.03 -15.78 -15.02
N LEU A 3 -0.21 -15.62 -13.73
CA LEU A 3 0.81 -15.90 -12.72
C LEU A 3 0.77 -17.40 -12.40
N PRO A 4 1.93 -18.06 -12.23
CA PRO A 4 1.95 -19.47 -11.84
C PRO A 4 1.28 -19.65 -10.47
N VAL A 5 0.59 -20.78 -10.30
CA VAL A 5 0.00 -21.17 -9.02
C VAL A 5 1.14 -21.50 -8.05
N PRO A 6 1.18 -20.90 -6.84
CA PRO A 6 2.25 -21.17 -5.90
C PRO A 6 2.08 -22.52 -5.19
N ASP A 7 3.19 -23.09 -4.71
CA ASP A 7 3.18 -24.33 -3.91
C ASP A 7 2.63 -24.12 -2.49
N LEU A 8 2.68 -22.89 -1.99
CA LEU A 8 2.17 -22.50 -0.67
C LEU A 8 1.70 -21.04 -0.69
N LEU A 9 0.51 -20.79 -0.13
CA LEU A 9 0.02 -19.47 0.15
C LEU A 9 0.18 -19.15 1.65
N LEU A 10 1.00 -18.15 1.96
CA LEU A 10 1.22 -17.64 3.31
C LEU A 10 0.37 -16.39 3.56
N ILE A 11 -0.41 -16.37 4.63
CA ILE A 11 -1.25 -15.24 5.04
C ILE A 11 -0.62 -14.51 6.23
N ASP A 12 -0.43 -13.20 6.11
CA ASP A 12 -0.05 -12.32 7.24
C ASP A 12 -1.25 -12.13 8.18
N GLY A 13 -1.49 -13.14 9.03
CA GLY A 13 -2.45 -13.08 10.11
C GLY A 13 -3.12 -14.40 10.48
N GLY A 14 -4.16 -14.29 11.31
CA GLY A 14 -4.76 -15.42 12.01
C GLY A 14 -5.90 -16.13 11.28
N LEU A 15 -6.55 -17.05 12.00
CA LEU A 15 -7.56 -17.97 11.46
C LEU A 15 -8.65 -17.33 10.59
N GLY A 16 -9.16 -16.15 11.00
CA GLY A 16 -10.19 -15.44 10.24
C GLY A 16 -9.74 -15.06 8.83
N GLN A 17 -8.50 -14.56 8.70
CA GLN A 17 -7.92 -14.19 7.41
C GLN A 17 -7.58 -15.42 6.58
N VAL A 18 -7.06 -16.48 7.21
CA VAL A 18 -6.80 -17.77 6.57
C VAL A 18 -8.09 -18.34 5.97
N ARG A 19 -9.18 -18.39 6.72
CA ARG A 19 -10.48 -18.88 6.22
C ARG A 19 -11.04 -17.99 5.09
N ALA A 20 -10.85 -16.68 5.17
CA ALA A 20 -11.25 -15.78 4.10
C ALA A 20 -10.47 -16.05 2.81
N ALA A 21 -9.16 -16.27 2.89
CA ALA A 21 -8.33 -16.66 1.76
C ALA A 21 -8.73 -18.03 1.19
N GLY A 22 -9.02 -19.02 2.06
CA GLY A 22 -9.52 -20.34 1.64
C GLY A 22 -10.80 -20.25 0.81
N LYS A 23 -11.79 -19.49 1.26
CA LYS A 23 -13.03 -19.23 0.50
C LYS A 23 -12.77 -18.56 -0.86
N ALA A 24 -11.74 -17.71 -0.95
CA ALA A 24 -11.37 -17.06 -2.20
C ALA A 24 -10.73 -18.06 -3.18
N LEU A 25 -9.86 -18.95 -2.69
CA LEU A 25 -9.29 -20.05 -3.48
C LEU A 25 -10.37 -20.99 -4.01
N GLU A 26 -11.34 -21.38 -3.17
CA GLU A 26 -12.49 -22.19 -3.57
C GLU A 26 -13.29 -21.55 -4.71
N ARG A 27 -13.60 -20.26 -4.60
CA ARG A 27 -14.31 -19.50 -5.64
C ARG A 27 -13.51 -19.39 -6.94
N ALA A 28 -12.19 -19.39 -6.84
CA ALA A 28 -11.29 -19.39 -8.00
C ALA A 28 -11.06 -20.79 -8.59
N GLY A 29 -11.61 -21.84 -7.98
CA GLY A 29 -11.37 -23.23 -8.38
C GLY A 29 -9.93 -23.71 -8.14
N LEU A 30 -9.18 -23.01 -7.29
CA LEU A 30 -7.77 -23.30 -7.01
C LEU A 30 -7.62 -24.13 -5.74
N ARG A 31 -6.70 -25.09 -5.77
CA ARG A 31 -6.31 -25.90 -4.61
C ARG A 31 -4.83 -25.66 -4.32
N VAL A 32 -4.57 -24.85 -3.30
CA VAL A 32 -3.21 -24.46 -2.89
C VAL A 32 -3.09 -24.65 -1.38
N PRO A 33 -2.00 -25.26 -0.87
CA PRO A 33 -1.71 -25.28 0.55
C PRO A 33 -1.74 -23.87 1.14
N LEU A 34 -2.43 -23.71 2.27
CA LEU A 34 -2.70 -22.41 2.86
C LEU A 34 -2.32 -22.42 4.34
N VAL A 35 -1.54 -21.43 4.78
CA VAL A 35 -1.17 -21.26 6.18
C VAL A 35 -1.12 -19.79 6.54
N GLY A 36 -1.58 -19.44 7.74
CA GLY A 36 -1.40 -18.13 8.33
C GLY A 36 -0.24 -18.11 9.31
N LEU A 37 0.37 -16.94 9.50
CA LEU A 37 1.39 -16.69 10.52
C LEU A 37 0.93 -15.56 11.45
N GLU A 38 0.56 -15.91 12.68
CA GLU A 38 0.11 -14.95 13.70
C GLU A 38 1.29 -14.19 14.30
N LYS A 39 1.31 -12.86 14.16
CA LYS A 39 2.45 -12.00 14.57
C LYS A 39 2.85 -12.09 16.05
N ARG A 40 1.88 -12.28 16.95
CA ARG A 40 2.16 -12.19 18.41
C ARG A 40 2.94 -13.38 18.93
N GLU A 41 2.62 -14.58 18.43
CA GLU A 41 3.16 -15.83 18.95
C GLU A 41 3.96 -16.60 17.88
N GLU A 42 4.17 -16.01 16.70
CA GLU A 42 4.79 -16.65 15.52
C GLU A 42 4.24 -18.07 15.27
N THR A 43 2.93 -18.20 15.46
CA THR A 43 2.22 -19.47 15.40
C THR A 43 1.62 -19.67 14.03
N LEU A 44 1.86 -20.84 13.45
CA LEU A 44 1.26 -21.23 12.18
C LEU A 44 -0.19 -21.66 12.40
N VAL A 45 -1.09 -21.20 11.53
CA VAL A 45 -2.52 -21.50 11.62
C VAL A 45 -3.03 -22.03 10.29
N THR A 46 -3.66 -23.19 10.33
CA THR A 46 -4.27 -23.84 9.16
C THR A 46 -5.73 -23.40 8.98
N PRO A 47 -6.34 -23.57 7.79
CA PRO A 47 -7.74 -23.23 7.55
C PRO A 47 -8.73 -23.95 8.48
N GLU A 48 -8.39 -25.17 8.87
CA GLU A 48 -9.17 -26.01 9.79
C GLU A 48 -9.12 -25.47 11.24
N GLY A 49 -8.22 -24.54 11.54
CA GLY A 49 -8.05 -23.96 12.87
C GLY A 49 -6.99 -24.65 13.73
N ARG A 50 -6.27 -25.65 13.17
CA ARG A 50 -5.10 -26.23 13.85
C ARG A 50 -4.00 -25.18 13.94
N ARG A 51 -3.44 -25.05 15.14
CA ARG A 51 -2.29 -24.20 15.45
C ARG A 51 -1.04 -25.04 15.62
N ILE A 52 0.06 -24.61 15.02
CA ILE A 52 1.36 -25.29 15.07
C ILE A 52 2.37 -24.27 15.61
N ARG A 53 2.88 -24.54 16.81
CA ARG A 53 3.95 -23.76 17.42
C ARG A 53 5.26 -24.46 17.15
N LEU A 54 6.21 -23.73 16.57
CA LEU A 54 7.57 -24.19 16.34
C LEU A 54 8.52 -23.39 17.24
N PRO A 55 9.67 -23.96 17.61
CA PRO A 55 10.76 -23.18 18.20
C PRO A 55 11.12 -21.98 17.32
N LEU A 56 11.43 -20.83 17.93
CA LEU A 56 11.74 -19.59 17.18
C LEU A 56 13.00 -19.71 16.32
N ASP A 57 13.92 -20.60 16.68
CA ASP A 57 15.12 -20.93 15.94
C ASP A 57 14.88 -21.97 14.83
N HIS A 58 13.67 -22.54 14.74
CA HIS A 58 13.34 -23.52 13.70
C HIS A 58 13.49 -22.89 12.30
N PRO A 59 14.30 -23.47 11.40
CA PRO A 59 14.65 -22.84 10.12
C PRO A 59 13.43 -22.56 9.24
N GLY A 60 12.46 -23.48 9.22
CA GLY A 60 11.21 -23.29 8.49
C GLY A 60 10.36 -22.12 9.01
N LEU A 61 10.34 -21.89 10.33
CA LEU A 61 9.60 -20.76 10.89
C LEU A 61 10.29 -19.44 10.52
N ARG A 62 11.62 -19.38 10.65
CA ARG A 62 12.41 -18.20 10.28
C ARG A 62 12.23 -17.80 8.81
N LEU A 63 12.15 -18.79 7.91
CA LEU A 63 11.85 -18.53 6.49
C LEU A 63 10.47 -17.88 6.31
N LEU A 64 9.43 -18.43 6.95
CA LEU A 64 8.06 -17.91 6.84
C LEU A 64 7.94 -16.49 7.45
N ILE A 65 8.62 -16.22 8.57
CA ILE A 65 8.73 -14.88 9.14
C ILE A 65 9.37 -13.92 8.13
N HIS A 66 10.48 -14.30 7.52
CA HIS A 66 11.17 -13.46 6.54
C HIS A 66 10.29 -13.14 5.33
N VAL A 67 9.61 -14.15 4.76
CA VAL A 67 8.67 -13.96 3.64
C VAL A 67 7.51 -13.06 4.05
N ARG A 68 6.95 -13.23 5.26
CA ARG A 68 5.89 -12.36 5.78
C ARG A 68 6.38 -10.92 5.90
N ASP A 69 7.56 -10.70 6.46
CA ASP A 69 8.11 -9.36 6.69
C ASP A 69 8.39 -8.65 5.35
N GLU A 70 8.85 -9.40 4.35
CA GLU A 70 9.01 -8.94 2.97
C GLU A 70 7.67 -8.53 2.34
N ALA A 71 6.65 -9.38 2.47
CA ALA A 71 5.30 -9.10 1.99
C ALA A 71 4.66 -7.93 2.74
N HIS A 72 4.88 -7.83 4.06
CA HIS A 72 4.39 -6.74 4.88
C HIS A 72 5.04 -5.42 4.47
N ARG A 73 6.36 -5.38 4.26
CA ARG A 73 7.07 -4.19 3.80
C ARG A 73 6.52 -3.69 2.46
N HIS A 74 6.30 -4.60 1.51
CA HIS A 74 5.70 -4.29 0.22
C HIS A 74 4.24 -3.83 0.35
N GLY A 75 3.44 -4.55 1.15
CA GLY A 75 2.04 -4.25 1.36
C GLY A 75 1.80 -2.93 2.09
N VAL A 76 2.62 -2.59 3.07
CA VAL A 76 2.60 -1.29 3.77
C VAL A 76 2.97 -0.18 2.81
N ARG A 77 4.05 -0.35 2.01
CA ARG A 77 4.45 0.63 1.01
C ARG A 77 3.33 0.88 0.00
N TYR A 78 2.78 -0.16 -0.61
CA TYR A 78 1.68 -0.06 -1.57
C TYR A 78 0.44 0.61 -0.96
N ASN A 79 0.04 0.22 0.25
CA ASN A 79 -1.09 0.86 0.93
C ASN A 79 -0.82 2.32 1.29
N ARG A 80 0.41 2.67 1.67
CA ARG A 80 0.82 4.06 1.93
C ARG A 80 0.76 4.90 0.66
N GLU A 81 1.26 4.39 -0.45
CA GLU A 81 1.17 5.03 -1.77
C GLU A 81 -0.30 5.20 -2.21
N ARG A 82 -1.12 4.15 -2.09
CA ARG A 82 -2.54 4.21 -2.44
C ARG A 82 -3.33 5.20 -1.57
N ARG A 83 -3.07 5.24 -0.27
CA ARG A 83 -3.66 6.22 0.66
C ARG A 83 -3.17 7.63 0.34
N GLY A 84 -1.87 7.80 0.06
CA GLY A 84 -1.27 9.05 -0.38
C GLY A 84 -1.97 9.60 -1.62
N ARG A 85 -2.15 8.79 -2.66
CA ARG A 85 -2.89 9.15 -3.88
C ARG A 85 -4.33 9.58 -3.62
N LYS A 86 -5.06 8.89 -2.72
CA LYS A 86 -6.42 9.31 -2.33
C LYS A 86 -6.43 10.68 -1.65
N ILE A 87 -5.52 10.91 -0.71
CA ILE A 87 -5.38 12.19 0.00
C ILE A 87 -5.01 13.30 -1.00
N LEU A 88 -4.08 13.03 -1.91
CA LEU A 88 -3.69 13.97 -2.96
C LEU A 88 -4.86 14.35 -3.85
N LYS A 89 -5.71 13.40 -4.25
CA LYS A 89 -6.91 13.68 -5.06
C LYS A 89 -7.83 14.69 -4.37
N SER A 90 -8.15 14.49 -3.09
CA SER A 90 -8.93 15.45 -2.30
C SER A 90 -8.17 16.77 -2.05
N LEU A 91 -6.84 16.72 -2.00
CA LEU A 91 -6.04 17.90 -1.74
C LEU A 91 -6.07 18.88 -2.91
N PHE A 92 -6.11 18.39 -4.15
CA PHE A 92 -6.17 19.27 -5.31
C PHE A 92 -7.55 19.88 -5.57
N GLU A 93 -8.61 19.40 -4.91
CA GLU A 93 -9.95 19.95 -5.07
C GLU A 93 -10.02 21.39 -4.56
N GLY A 94 -10.60 22.27 -5.38
CA GLY A 94 -10.76 23.69 -5.08
C GLY A 94 -9.51 24.54 -5.25
N ILE A 95 -8.38 24.00 -5.74
CA ILE A 95 -7.21 24.83 -6.05
C ILE A 95 -7.43 25.54 -7.40
N PRO A 96 -7.44 26.89 -7.43
CA PRO A 96 -7.59 27.64 -8.67
C PRO A 96 -6.53 27.26 -9.71
N GLY A 97 -6.96 27.05 -10.95
CA GLY A 97 -6.07 26.67 -12.03
C GLY A 97 -5.58 25.22 -12.01
N ILE A 98 -6.06 24.35 -11.11
CA ILE A 98 -5.70 22.92 -11.09
C ILE A 98 -6.91 22.04 -11.39
N GLY A 99 -7.21 21.91 -12.68
CA GLY A 99 -8.24 21.00 -13.20
C GLY A 99 -7.82 19.52 -13.19
N GLU A 100 -8.76 18.62 -13.50
CA GLU A 100 -8.57 17.16 -13.45
C GLU A 100 -7.31 16.64 -14.16
N ARG A 101 -7.00 17.17 -15.35
CA ARG A 101 -5.80 16.78 -16.10
C ARG A 101 -4.49 17.09 -15.37
N ARG A 102 -4.39 18.27 -14.75
CA ARG A 102 -3.23 18.68 -13.92
C ARG A 102 -3.15 17.83 -12.65
N ARG A 103 -4.30 17.51 -12.04
CA ARG A 103 -4.39 16.64 -10.85
C ARG A 103 -3.86 15.23 -11.12
N ALA A 104 -4.26 14.64 -12.24
CA ALA A 104 -3.80 13.32 -12.65
C ALA A 104 -2.27 13.30 -12.85
N ALA A 105 -1.73 14.28 -13.59
CA ALA A 105 -0.29 14.39 -13.84
C ALA A 105 0.52 14.60 -12.55
N LEU A 106 0.01 15.41 -11.61
CA LEU A 106 0.64 15.61 -10.31
C LEU A 106 0.58 14.36 -9.43
N ALA A 107 -0.54 13.65 -9.39
CA ALA A 107 -0.70 12.42 -8.60
C ALA A 107 0.11 11.24 -9.14
N GLU A 108 0.37 11.23 -10.45
CA GLU A 108 1.26 10.25 -11.10
C GLU A 108 2.72 10.51 -10.74
N ARG A 109 3.18 11.77 -10.85
CA ARG A 109 4.58 12.13 -10.57
C ARG A 109 4.92 12.18 -9.08
N TYR A 110 3.97 12.56 -8.23
CA TYR A 110 4.16 12.70 -6.79
C TYR A 110 3.18 11.78 -6.06
N PRO A 111 3.60 10.56 -5.66
CA PRO A 111 2.70 9.55 -5.10
C PRO A 111 2.29 9.82 -3.64
N SER A 112 2.90 10.81 -2.98
CA SER A 112 2.61 11.18 -1.60
C SER A 112 2.59 12.70 -1.42
N LEU A 113 1.88 13.17 -0.38
CA LEU A 113 1.88 14.58 0.02
C LEU A 113 3.30 15.07 0.34
N GLU A 114 4.12 14.21 0.92
CA GLU A 114 5.49 14.55 1.31
C GLU A 114 6.38 14.79 0.09
N ALA A 115 6.29 13.91 -0.92
CA ALA A 115 6.98 14.10 -2.20
C ALA A 115 6.51 15.38 -2.91
N LEU A 116 5.21 15.67 -2.88
CA LEU A 116 4.65 16.89 -3.47
C LEU A 116 5.15 18.17 -2.75
N ARG A 117 5.35 18.10 -1.42
CA ARG A 117 5.84 19.24 -0.64
C ARG A 117 7.30 19.55 -0.89
N GLN A 118 8.12 18.51 -1.03
CA GLN A 118 9.55 18.63 -1.30
C GLN A 118 9.85 19.15 -2.71
N ALA A 119 8.93 18.96 -3.66
CA ALA A 119 9.10 19.44 -5.03
C ALA A 119 9.29 20.96 -5.09
N SER A 120 10.27 21.42 -5.87
CA SER A 120 10.49 22.84 -6.13
C SER A 120 9.39 23.42 -7.01
N LEU A 121 9.27 24.75 -7.04
CA LEU A 121 8.31 25.41 -7.92
C LEU A 121 8.57 25.09 -9.40
N GLU A 122 9.84 25.00 -9.79
CA GLU A 122 10.24 24.65 -11.16
C GLU A 122 9.90 23.22 -11.51
N GLU A 123 10.08 22.27 -10.59
CA GLU A 123 9.71 20.87 -10.79
C GLU A 123 8.20 20.71 -10.97
N LEU A 124 7.41 21.41 -10.16
CA LEU A 124 5.95 21.43 -10.27
C LEU A 124 5.48 22.07 -11.58
N ALA A 125 6.15 23.13 -12.04
CA ALA A 125 5.83 23.80 -13.29
C ALA A 125 6.17 22.95 -14.53
N ARG A 126 7.12 22.00 -14.41
CA ARG A 126 7.51 21.07 -15.49
C ARG A 126 6.59 19.86 -15.64
N VAL A 127 5.62 19.67 -14.74
CA VAL A 127 4.63 18.60 -14.85
C VAL A 127 3.76 18.83 -16.09
N PRO A 128 3.41 17.80 -16.86
CA PRO A 128 2.57 17.95 -18.05
C PRO A 128 1.29 18.76 -17.80
N GLY A 129 1.11 19.83 -18.58
CA GLY A 129 -0.02 20.73 -18.48
C GLY A 129 0.03 21.75 -17.34
N MET A 130 1.02 21.68 -16.43
CA MET A 130 1.25 22.72 -15.43
C MET A 130 1.94 23.95 -16.04
N ASN A 131 1.85 25.07 -15.33
CA ASN A 131 2.59 26.29 -15.60
C ASN A 131 2.99 26.92 -14.28
N ARG A 132 3.79 27.99 -14.32
CA ARG A 132 4.30 28.65 -13.11
C ARG A 132 3.18 29.12 -12.18
N ALA A 133 2.16 29.80 -12.71
CA ALA A 133 1.02 30.28 -11.93
C ALA A 133 0.25 29.16 -11.22
N ALA A 134 0.06 28.01 -11.88
CA ALA A 134 -0.58 26.84 -11.27
C ALA A 134 0.30 26.17 -10.21
N ALA A 135 1.62 26.13 -10.41
CA ALA A 135 2.56 25.63 -9.42
C ALA A 135 2.60 26.53 -8.16
N GLU A 136 2.55 27.84 -8.33
CA GLU A 136 2.48 28.81 -7.24
C GLU A 136 1.17 28.67 -6.46
N SER A 137 0.04 28.55 -7.18
CA SER A 137 -1.28 28.31 -6.60
C SER A 137 -1.32 27.02 -5.78
N LEU A 138 -0.66 25.95 -6.26
CA LEU A 138 -0.52 24.69 -5.54
C LEU A 138 0.27 24.86 -4.25
N LYS A 139 1.45 25.49 -4.31
CA LYS A 139 2.32 25.70 -3.14
C LYS A 139 1.60 26.53 -2.07
N ARG A 140 0.94 27.62 -2.46
CA ARG A 140 0.17 28.45 -1.54
C ARG A 140 -0.97 27.66 -0.89
N ALA A 141 -1.76 26.93 -1.68
CA ALA A 141 -2.86 26.12 -1.15
C ALA A 141 -2.38 25.02 -0.20
N LEU A 142 -1.19 24.44 -0.44
CA LEU A 142 -0.56 23.50 0.47
C LEU A 142 -0.21 24.18 1.80
N GLU A 143 0.50 25.30 1.77
CA GLU A 143 0.91 26.07 2.96
C GLU A 143 -0.29 26.49 3.82
N GLU A 144 -1.33 27.07 3.21
CA GLU A 144 -2.53 27.51 3.92
C GLU A 144 -3.25 26.37 4.64
N ARG A 145 -3.36 25.20 3.99
CA ARG A 145 -4.03 24.03 4.58
C ARG A 145 -3.23 23.42 5.74
N LEU A 146 -1.94 23.68 5.81
CA LEU A 146 -1.06 23.22 6.88
C LEU A 146 -1.08 24.16 8.06
N ALA A 147 -1.11 25.46 7.80
CA ALA A 147 -1.30 26.48 8.83
C ALA A 147 -2.64 26.30 9.59
N ARG A 148 -3.66 25.71 8.97
CA ARG A 148 -4.95 25.37 9.62
C ARG A 148 -4.95 24.06 10.41
N ARG A 149 -3.87 23.27 10.31
CA ARG A 149 -3.75 21.94 10.95
C ARG A 149 -2.76 21.90 12.11
N GLY A 150 -1.92 22.93 12.26
CA GLY A 150 -1.09 23.17 13.45
C GLY A 150 -1.81 24.12 14.39
#